data_AF-A0A2W7JT43-F1
#
_entry.id   AF-A0A2W7JT43-F1
#
_cell.length_a   1.000
_cell.length_b   1.000
_cell.length_c   1.000
_cell.angle_alpha   90.00
_cell.angle_beta   90.00
_cell.angle_gamma   90.00
#
_symmetry.space_group_name_H-M   'P 1'
#
loop_
_entity.id
_entity.type
_entity.pdbx_description
1 polymer ?
#
loop_
_entity_poly.entity_id
_entity_poly.type
_entity_poly.pdbx_seq_one_letter_code
_entity_poly.pdbx_strand_id
1 'polypeptide(L)'
;MGPAPKGMVKPHYHHIVREKAPKSWKAQNQKYITDSQKILAKHKIGLNNDPRNFTWAQNGGGNHSIASAKKVYEILQKADVGGLASVQNALKNMGAQMTKGIF
;
A
#
# COMPACT_ATOMS: atom_id res chain seq x y z
N MET A 1 14.81 -2.64 1.56
CA MET A 1 14.88 -1.40 0.75
C MET A 1 16.14 -0.65 1.14
N GLY A 2 16.77 0.07 0.20
CA GLY A 2 18.00 0.82 0.43
C GLY A 2 17.79 2.12 1.24
N PRO A 3 18.77 3.05 1.23
CA PRO A 3 18.68 4.30 1.98
C PRO A 3 17.46 5.14 1.55
N ALA A 4 17.03 6.03 2.43
CA ALA A 4 15.95 6.97 2.14
C ALA A 4 16.29 7.84 0.90
N PRO A 5 15.30 8.18 0.05
CA PRO A 5 15.52 9.08 -1.08
C PRO A 5 16.05 10.45 -0.63
N LYS A 6 17.06 10.95 -1.34
CA LYS A 6 17.68 12.25 -1.05
C LYS A 6 16.63 13.37 -1.13
N GLY A 7 16.56 14.20 -0.09
CA GLY A 7 15.64 15.34 -0.04
C GLY A 7 14.19 15.02 0.34
N MET A 8 13.85 13.76 0.64
CA MET A 8 12.52 13.42 1.16
C MET A 8 12.32 14.03 2.55
N VAL A 9 11.23 14.78 2.73
CA VAL A 9 10.87 15.35 4.03
C VAL A 9 10.34 14.23 4.94
N LYS A 10 10.90 14.11 6.15
CA LYS A 10 10.50 13.11 7.17
C LYS A 10 10.32 11.69 6.56
N PRO A 11 11.40 11.10 6.00
CA PRO A 11 11.30 9.82 5.32
C PRO A 11 10.91 8.74 6.32
N HIS A 12 9.90 7.95 5.97
CA HIS A 12 9.42 6.86 6.81
C HIS A 12 9.07 5.64 5.95
N TYR A 13 9.23 4.46 6.56
CA TYR A 13 8.82 3.20 5.94
C TYR A 13 7.32 3.06 6.03
N HIS A 14 6.64 3.10 4.89
CA HIS A 14 5.20 2.95 4.81
C HIS A 14 4.82 1.61 4.20
N HIS A 15 3.78 1.01 4.76
CA HIS A 15 3.06 -0.06 4.10
C HIS A 15 2.24 0.54 2.95
N ILE A 16 2.22 -0.13 1.81
CA ILE A 16 1.31 0.19 0.70
C ILE A 16 -0.10 -0.30 1.09
N VAL A 17 -0.23 -1.59 1.40
CA VAL A 17 -1.41 -2.15 2.08
C VAL A 17 -1.19 -2.11 3.57
N ARG A 18 -2.00 -1.30 4.27
CA ARG A 18 -1.87 -1.07 5.71
C ARG A 18 -1.99 -2.36 6.53
N GLU A 19 -1.15 -2.49 7.56
CA GLU A 19 -1.19 -3.63 8.50
C GLU A 19 -2.51 -3.73 9.29
N LYS A 20 -3.11 -2.58 9.64
CA LYS A 20 -4.28 -2.50 10.55
C LYS A 20 -5.36 -1.60 9.99
N ALA A 21 -6.59 -2.12 9.97
CA ALA A 21 -7.80 -1.34 9.78
C ALA A 21 -8.17 -0.59 11.07
N PRO A 22 -8.24 0.76 11.09
CA PRO A 22 -8.63 1.49 12.29
C PRO A 22 -10.06 1.15 12.73
N LYS A 23 -10.23 0.83 14.01
CA LYS A 23 -11.56 0.55 14.60
C LYS A 23 -12.50 1.77 14.53
N SER A 24 -11.94 2.97 14.48
CA SER A 24 -12.69 4.22 14.33
C SER A 24 -13.22 4.45 12.91
N TRP A 25 -12.76 3.69 11.91
CA TRP A 25 -13.29 3.79 10.55
C TRP A 25 -14.62 3.04 10.42
N LYS A 26 -15.52 3.54 9.56
CA LYS A 26 -16.73 2.79 9.16
C LYS A 26 -16.35 1.42 8.59
N ALA A 27 -17.20 0.41 8.76
CA ALA A 27 -16.94 -0.97 8.30
C ALA A 27 -16.60 -1.05 6.80
N GLN A 28 -17.23 -0.22 5.96
CA GLN A 28 -16.92 -0.14 4.54
C GLN A 28 -15.48 0.35 4.27
N ASN A 29 -14.99 1.31 5.05
CA ASN A 29 -13.62 1.82 4.91
C ASN A 29 -12.59 0.81 5.43
N GLN A 30 -12.92 0.08 6.49
CA GLN A 30 -12.10 -1.03 6.98
C GLN A 30 -11.96 -2.13 5.92
N LYS A 31 -13.05 -2.40 5.15
CA LYS A 31 -13.04 -3.41 4.09
C LYS A 31 -11.98 -3.16 3.02
N TYR A 32 -11.71 -1.90 2.63
CA TYR A 32 -10.63 -1.60 1.68
C TYR A 32 -9.28 -2.15 2.14
N ILE A 33 -8.99 -2.08 3.44
CA ILE A 33 -7.75 -2.62 4.00
C ILE A 33 -7.81 -4.15 4.04
N THR A 34 -8.87 -4.73 4.63
CA THR A 34 -8.95 -6.19 4.80
C THR A 34 -9.01 -6.94 3.48
N ASP A 35 -9.67 -6.38 2.47
CA ASP A 35 -9.77 -7.02 1.16
C ASP A 35 -8.46 -6.88 0.37
N SER A 36 -7.75 -5.76 0.50
CA SER A 36 -6.36 -5.65 0.00
C SER A 36 -5.42 -6.67 0.66
N GLN A 37 -5.55 -6.89 1.97
CA GLN A 37 -4.77 -7.89 2.70
C GLN A 37 -5.05 -9.32 2.19
N LYS A 38 -6.30 -9.65 1.89
CA LYS A 38 -6.67 -10.94 1.27
C LYS A 38 -6.02 -11.12 -0.10
N ILE A 39 -5.96 -10.08 -0.93
CA ILE A 39 -5.29 -10.14 -2.24
C ILE A 39 -3.80 -10.43 -2.05
N LEU A 40 -3.12 -9.75 -1.11
CA LEU A 40 -1.72 -10.05 -0.81
C LEU A 40 -1.52 -11.51 -0.37
N ALA A 41 -2.37 -11.99 0.55
CA ALA A 41 -2.31 -13.36 1.05
C ALA A 41 -2.52 -14.40 -0.06
N LYS A 42 -3.51 -14.19 -0.94
CA LYS A 42 -3.78 -15.03 -2.13
C LYS A 42 -2.53 -15.21 -3.00
N HIS A 43 -1.74 -14.14 -3.16
CA HIS A 43 -0.52 -14.12 -3.97
C HIS A 43 0.77 -14.41 -3.18
N LYS A 44 0.66 -14.86 -1.93
CA LYS A 44 1.79 -15.15 -1.04
C LYS A 44 2.75 -13.96 -0.89
N ILE A 45 2.18 -12.75 -0.83
CA ILE A 45 2.90 -11.52 -0.50
C ILE A 45 2.67 -11.26 0.98
N GLY A 46 3.77 -11.20 1.73
CA GLY A 46 3.71 -10.96 3.18
C GLY A 46 3.22 -9.55 3.50
N LEU A 47 2.33 -9.42 4.48
CA LEU A 47 1.80 -8.11 4.86
C LEU A 47 2.88 -7.23 5.52
N ASN A 48 3.64 -7.82 6.46
CA ASN A 48 4.56 -7.11 7.35
C ASN A 48 6.04 -7.48 7.16
N ASN A 49 6.35 -8.49 6.36
CA ASN A 49 7.69 -9.05 6.19
C ASN A 49 8.14 -9.14 4.73
N ASP A 50 7.35 -8.60 3.80
CA ASP A 50 7.66 -8.65 2.38
C ASP A 50 7.94 -7.26 1.81
N PRO A 51 9.16 -6.97 1.35
CA PRO A 51 9.54 -5.65 0.85
C PRO A 51 8.67 -5.17 -0.31
N ARG A 52 7.94 -6.05 -1.01
CA ARG A 52 7.00 -5.68 -2.07
C ARG A 52 5.83 -4.84 -1.56
N ASN A 53 5.46 -4.95 -0.27
CA ASN A 53 4.41 -4.16 0.36
C ASN A 53 4.94 -2.89 1.06
N PHE A 54 6.23 -2.58 0.94
CA PHE A 54 6.82 -1.40 1.58
C PHE A 54 7.31 -0.39 0.55
N THR A 55 7.25 0.89 0.94
CA THR A 55 7.86 1.98 0.19
C THR A 55 8.38 3.05 1.14
N TRP A 56 9.29 3.88 0.65
CA TRP A 56 9.61 5.15 1.29
C TRP A 56 8.51 6.17 0.98
N ALA A 57 8.02 6.89 1.99
CA ALA A 57 7.14 8.02 1.80
C ALA A 57 7.31 9.04 2.94
N GLN A 58 6.86 10.27 2.70
CA GLN A 58 6.84 11.31 3.73
C GLN A 58 5.84 10.94 4.83
N ASN A 59 6.30 10.95 6.08
CA ASN A 59 5.40 10.77 7.21
C ASN A 59 4.41 11.95 7.28
N GLY A 60 3.12 11.63 7.40
CA GLY A 60 2.03 12.60 7.31
C GLY A 60 1.59 12.95 5.87
N GLY A 61 2.19 12.33 4.83
CA GLY A 61 1.86 12.57 3.42
C GLY A 61 0.54 11.98 2.91
N GLY A 62 -0.35 11.52 3.82
CA GLY A 62 -1.69 11.02 3.46
C GLY A 62 -1.80 9.53 3.13
N ASN A 63 -0.70 8.78 3.02
CA ASN A 63 -0.68 7.36 2.62
C ASN A 63 -1.54 6.42 3.50
N HIS A 64 -1.84 6.81 4.74
CA HIS A 64 -2.68 6.05 5.67
C HIS A 64 -4.09 6.65 5.82
N SER A 65 -4.58 7.36 4.82
CA SER A 65 -5.95 7.90 4.76
C SER A 65 -6.97 6.87 4.23
N ILE A 66 -8.26 7.13 4.43
CA ILE A 66 -9.35 6.33 3.83
C ILE A 66 -9.27 6.38 2.30
N ALA A 67 -8.98 7.56 1.73
CA ALA A 67 -8.88 7.74 0.29
C ALA A 67 -7.75 6.88 -0.30
N SER A 68 -6.57 6.88 0.34
CA SER A 68 -5.44 6.03 -0.06
C SER A 68 -5.78 4.55 0.07
N ALA A 69 -6.44 4.13 1.17
CA ALA A 69 -6.86 2.74 1.34
C ALA A 69 -7.82 2.28 0.24
N LYS A 70 -8.81 3.13 -0.11
CA LYS A 70 -9.74 2.86 -1.21
C LYS A 70 -9.00 2.73 -2.55
N LYS A 71 -8.12 3.68 -2.86
CA LYS A 71 -7.33 3.68 -4.11
C LYS A 71 -6.44 2.44 -4.22
N VAL A 72 -5.77 2.04 -3.14
CA VAL A 72 -4.97 0.81 -3.08
C VAL A 72 -5.83 -0.41 -3.39
N TYR A 73 -7.00 -0.52 -2.75
CA TYR A 73 -7.92 -1.63 -3.00
C TYR A 73 -8.38 -1.70 -4.46
N GLU A 74 -8.83 -0.58 -5.04
CA GLU A 74 -9.30 -0.53 -6.42
C GLU A 74 -8.22 -0.93 -7.44
N ILE A 75 -6.97 -0.51 -7.19
CA ILE A 75 -5.83 -0.88 -8.04
C ILE A 75 -5.52 -2.37 -7.89
N LEU A 76 -5.46 -2.89 -6.66
CA LEU A 76 -5.15 -4.30 -6.41
C LEU A 76 -6.25 -5.23 -6.90
N GLN A 77 -7.51 -4.85 -6.77
CA GLN A 77 -8.65 -5.62 -7.27
C GLN A 77 -8.55 -5.81 -8.79
N LYS A 78 -8.21 -4.75 -9.54
CA LYS A 78 -8.01 -4.85 -10.99
C LYS A 78 -6.79 -5.68 -11.34
N ALA A 79 -5.70 -5.52 -10.60
CA ALA A 79 -4.46 -6.26 -10.81
C ALA A 79 -4.61 -7.76 -10.48
N ASP A 80 -5.45 -8.12 -9.52
CA ASP A 80 -5.69 -9.51 -9.10
C ASP A 80 -6.17 -10.40 -10.26
N VAL A 81 -6.96 -9.85 -11.19
CA VAL A 81 -7.41 -10.54 -12.42
C VAL A 81 -6.24 -10.98 -13.29
N GLY A 82 -5.17 -10.17 -13.33
CA GLY A 82 -3.94 -10.47 -14.08
C GLY A 82 -2.90 -11.27 -13.30
N GLY A 83 -3.24 -11.78 -12.12
CA GLY A 83 -2.37 -12.65 -11.31
C GLY A 83 -1.20 -11.95 -10.60
N LEU A 84 -0.29 -12.76 -10.04
CA LEU A 84 0.82 -12.31 -9.17
C LEU A 84 1.67 -11.20 -9.81
N ALA A 85 2.08 -11.37 -11.07
CA ALA A 85 2.93 -10.40 -11.75
C ALA A 85 2.25 -9.02 -11.86
N SER A 86 0.94 -9.01 -12.12
CA SER A 86 0.15 -7.78 -12.20
C SER A 86 0.04 -7.09 -10.83
N VAL A 87 -0.17 -7.87 -9.77
CA VAL A 87 -0.19 -7.37 -8.38
C VAL A 87 1.17 -6.79 -7.97
N GLN A 88 2.28 -7.45 -8.31
CA GLN A 88 3.63 -6.94 -8.03
C GLN A 88 3.90 -5.62 -8.77
N ASN A 89 3.50 -5.53 -10.04
CA ASN A 89 3.63 -4.30 -10.82
C ASN A 89 2.78 -3.17 -10.24
N ALA A 90 1.54 -3.48 -9.81
CA ALA A 90 0.68 -2.52 -9.14
C ALA A 90 1.30 -1.98 -7.85
N LEU A 91 1.81 -2.87 -6.97
CA LEU A 91 2.51 -2.47 -5.74
C LEU A 91 3.73 -1.59 -6.05
N LYS A 92 4.56 -1.98 -7.02
CA LYS A 92 5.73 -1.18 -7.44
C LYS A 92 5.32 0.22 -7.90
N ASN A 93 4.28 0.33 -8.73
CA ASN A 93 3.81 1.60 -9.27
C ASN A 93 3.20 2.50 -8.17
N MET A 94 2.38 1.94 -7.28
CA MET A 94 1.84 2.67 -6.13
C MET A 94 2.96 3.13 -5.20
N GLY A 95 3.92 2.25 -4.90
CA GLY A 95 5.09 2.56 -4.10
C GLY A 95 5.88 3.75 -4.66
N ALA A 96 6.10 3.80 -5.97
CA ALA A 96 6.78 4.91 -6.63
C ALA A 96 5.99 6.23 -6.57
N GLN A 97 4.66 6.19 -6.70
CA GLN A 97 3.81 7.39 -6.55
C GLN A 97 3.83 7.90 -5.11
N MET A 98 3.77 6.99 -4.14
CA MET A 98 3.84 7.29 -2.71
C MET A 98 5.18 7.93 -2.33
N THR A 99 6.30 7.43 -2.88
CA THR A 99 7.63 8.03 -2.72
C THR A 99 7.70 9.45 -3.25
N LYS A 100 6.99 9.75 -4.33
CA LYS A 100 6.94 11.09 -4.95
C LYS A 100 5.93 12.02 -4.28
N GLY A 101 5.11 11.53 -3.35
CA GLY A 101 4.05 12.32 -2.72
C GLY A 101 2.88 12.66 -3.65
N ILE A 102 2.67 11.89 -4.72
CA ILE A 102 1.61 12.12 -5.72
C ILE A 102 0.57 10.99 -5.74
N PHE A 103 0.56 10.14 -4.71
CA PHE A 103 -0.34 9.00 -4.62
C PHE A 103 -1.74 9.38 -4.15
#